data_AF-A0A957TYS2-F1
#
_entry.id   AF-A0A957TYS2-F1
#
_cell.length_a   1.000
_cell.length_b   1.000
_cell.length_c   1.000
_cell.angle_alpha   90.00
_cell.angle_beta   90.00
_cell.angle_gamma   90.00
#
_symmetry.space_group_name_H-M   'P 1'
#
loop_
_entity.id
_entity.type
_entity.pdbx_description
1 polymer ?
#
loop_
_entity_poly.entity_id
_entity_poly.type
_entity_poly.pdbx_seq_one_letter_code
_entity_poly.pdbx_strand_id
1 'polypeptide(L)'
;MGLLAPFGLLALLAPEVLILALPVLLANLLSAYPAQYYGEFHYSAPLMPYVAVAATVAVSRLWRVAMRHTQQSSGSFQHMSASGAGVMAIASFFTNARTTLRPLLTILLCAWLVGWATASYLNQGRGPLAARVDPTPITAHHRLLTQFTRQIPPDAAVTATAAVHPHVSHRRYVYQFPMGVDGDKEGHLGNAEWALLDVTTNTDMAPGDLWARVDAMLAGAWGVVDGADGFLLLQRGAQNKEIPSSFYDFARMPLASTGASTDAVPTAPLTLVDVTVHDWPRWRQTTLIGKWLVGTTFDPARHEPRLDVNSPAGQRMIGITDVTPPALIWYPPTQWQPGDIVTITSLHLYLPGTFGIVTDSAALQADIVSAAPETTQAAPDTTQAAPANEFVRGIDDMTAVNAYQRSSRDQLKALSLQAAGGQSVWPVTQEDMAQLNPFVTARLRQADGATLGLRAQLASSAAWPGKAIDVGLQWQDAAAWPEQVSVFVHLRRADANMAQNDGQPRYFVVYAPAEQLAAKGRANDWRQLIVPDDAQFGETWQVVVGLYDT
;
A
#
# COMPACT_ATOMS: atom_id res chain seq x y z
N MET A 1 2.69 18.49 -13.19
CA MET A 1 3.85 19.06 -12.44
C MET A 1 5.09 18.16 -12.46
N GLY A 2 4.96 16.84 -12.23
CA GLY A 2 6.12 15.93 -12.11
C GLY A 2 7.13 15.95 -13.26
N LEU A 3 6.68 16.15 -14.52
CA LEU A 3 7.58 16.21 -15.69
C LEU A 3 8.39 17.51 -15.77
N LEU A 4 7.84 18.62 -15.29
CA LEU A 4 8.42 19.97 -15.42
C LEU A 4 9.27 20.35 -14.21
N ALA A 5 8.92 19.80 -13.04
CA ALA A 5 9.55 20.12 -11.77
C ALA A 5 11.07 19.84 -11.77
N PRO A 6 11.61 18.74 -12.33
CA PRO A 6 13.06 18.52 -12.37
C PRO A 6 13.86 19.62 -13.08
N PHE A 7 13.21 20.36 -13.98
CA PHE A 7 13.80 21.45 -14.77
C PHE A 7 13.46 22.84 -14.21
N GLY A 8 13.01 22.93 -12.96
CA GLY A 8 12.65 24.19 -12.31
C GLY A 8 11.56 24.98 -13.04
N LEU A 9 10.65 24.26 -13.72
CA LEU A 9 9.59 24.81 -14.55
C LEU A 9 10.06 25.65 -15.74
N LEU A 10 11.36 25.71 -16.04
CA LEU A 10 11.93 26.50 -17.12
C LEU A 10 11.36 26.12 -18.49
N ALA A 11 11.03 24.85 -18.68
CA ALA A 11 10.46 24.35 -19.93
C ALA A 11 9.17 25.10 -20.35
N LEU A 12 8.44 25.71 -19.41
CA LEU A 12 7.26 26.54 -19.71
C LEU A 12 7.57 27.80 -20.54
N LEU A 13 8.83 28.26 -20.56
CA LEU A 13 9.25 29.42 -21.35
C LEU A 13 9.61 29.07 -22.80
N ALA A 14 9.46 27.81 -23.21
CA ALA A 14 9.64 27.34 -24.58
C ALA A 14 8.47 26.41 -24.99
N PRO A 15 7.22 26.90 -24.97
CA PRO A 15 6.04 26.08 -25.27
C PRO A 15 6.08 25.49 -26.68
N GLU A 16 6.74 26.16 -27.63
CA GLU A 16 6.89 25.65 -29.00
C GLU A 16 7.67 24.33 -29.08
N VAL A 17 8.57 24.07 -28.12
CA VAL A 17 9.28 22.79 -28.03
C VAL A 17 8.42 21.74 -27.34
N LEU A 18 7.64 22.13 -26.32
CA LEU A 18 6.73 21.23 -25.61
C LEU A 18 5.61 20.70 -26.51
N ILE A 19 5.18 21.46 -27.53
CA ILE A 19 4.20 21.00 -28.53
C ILE A 19 4.68 19.74 -29.26
N LEU A 20 5.98 19.53 -29.44
CA LEU A 20 6.52 18.33 -30.07
C LEU A 20 6.26 17.06 -29.23
N ALA A 21 6.13 17.20 -27.91
CA ALA A 21 5.79 16.11 -27.00
C ALA A 21 4.27 15.84 -26.93
N LEU A 22 3.45 16.70 -27.54
CA LEU A 22 1.99 16.65 -27.41
C LEU A 22 1.38 15.30 -27.81
N PRO A 23 1.79 14.62 -28.90
CA PRO A 23 1.20 13.33 -29.25
C PRO A 23 1.37 12.27 -28.15
N VAL A 24 2.57 12.15 -27.59
CA VAL A 24 2.85 11.19 -26.51
C VAL A 24 2.18 11.62 -25.20
N LEU A 25 2.16 12.93 -24.91
CA LEU A 25 1.49 13.45 -23.73
C LEU A 25 -0.01 13.18 -23.78
N LEU A 26 -0.66 13.43 -24.92
CA LEU A 26 -2.07 13.13 -25.12
C LEU A 26 -2.33 11.63 -25.08
N ALA A 27 -1.47 10.80 -25.68
CA ALA A 27 -1.61 9.35 -25.60
C ALA A 27 -1.60 8.87 -24.15
N ASN A 28 -0.69 9.40 -23.32
CA ASN A 28 -0.64 9.07 -21.91
C ASN A 28 -1.88 9.58 -21.14
N LEU A 29 -2.25 10.85 -21.33
CA LEU A 29 -3.36 11.49 -20.59
C LEU A 29 -4.74 10.94 -20.95
N LEU A 30 -4.93 10.52 -22.20
CA LEU A 30 -6.18 9.95 -22.70
C LEU A 30 -6.22 8.43 -22.56
N SER A 31 -5.17 7.82 -22.00
CA SER A 31 -5.11 6.38 -21.81
C SER A 31 -6.05 5.92 -20.71
N ALA A 32 -6.75 4.81 -20.95
CA ALA A 32 -7.45 4.08 -19.91
C ALA A 32 -6.50 3.19 -19.08
N TYR A 33 -5.22 3.10 -19.45
CA TYR A 33 -4.24 2.28 -18.76
C TYR A 33 -3.49 3.11 -17.70
N PRO A 34 -3.69 2.85 -16.40
CA PRO A 34 -3.19 3.73 -15.34
C PRO A 34 -1.68 3.95 -15.34
N ALA A 35 -0.91 2.95 -15.74
CA ALA A 35 0.55 3.06 -15.78
C ALA A 35 1.04 4.16 -16.74
N GLN A 36 0.27 4.52 -17.78
CA GLN A 36 0.65 5.56 -18.73
C GLN A 36 0.49 6.98 -18.18
N TYR A 37 -0.50 7.25 -17.33
CA TYR A 37 -0.73 8.59 -16.77
C TYR A 37 -0.24 8.79 -15.34
N TYR A 38 0.05 7.74 -14.55
CA TYR A 38 0.59 7.89 -13.20
C TYR A 38 1.99 8.55 -13.15
N GLY A 39 2.77 8.45 -14.23
CA GLY A 39 4.13 9.01 -14.31
C GLY A 39 5.18 8.28 -13.47
N GLU A 40 4.79 7.20 -12.80
CA GLU A 40 5.65 6.35 -11.97
C GLU A 40 6.35 5.23 -12.75
N PHE A 41 5.83 4.91 -13.93
CA PHE A 41 6.40 3.95 -14.87
C PHE A 41 7.15 4.65 -16.01
N HIS A 42 7.87 3.86 -16.80
CA HIS A 42 8.70 4.33 -17.91
C HIS A 42 7.92 4.99 -19.06
N TYR A 43 6.58 4.91 -19.09
CA TYR A 43 5.74 5.48 -20.16
C TYR A 43 5.87 7.01 -20.31
N SER A 44 6.31 7.71 -19.26
CA SER A 44 6.61 9.14 -19.33
C SER A 44 8.05 9.45 -19.75
N ALA A 45 8.94 8.46 -19.78
CA ALA A 45 10.35 8.66 -20.13
C ALA A 45 10.55 9.27 -21.53
N PRO A 46 9.78 8.89 -22.57
CA PRO A 46 9.90 9.52 -23.90
C PRO A 46 9.57 11.01 -23.94
N LEU A 47 8.88 11.55 -22.91
CA LEU A 47 8.59 12.98 -22.80
C LEU A 47 9.80 13.78 -22.32
N MET A 48 10.72 13.15 -21.57
CA MET A 48 11.85 13.82 -20.91
C MET A 48 12.80 14.57 -21.86
N PRO A 49 13.18 14.03 -23.03
CA PRO A 49 14.04 14.76 -23.96
C PRO A 49 13.43 16.10 -24.40
N TYR A 50 12.13 16.15 -24.68
CA TYR A 50 11.45 17.38 -25.10
C TYR A 50 11.42 18.42 -23.98
N VAL A 51 11.15 18.01 -22.75
CA VAL A 51 11.15 18.91 -21.59
C VAL A 51 12.56 19.45 -21.33
N ALA A 52 13.59 18.61 -21.45
CA ALA A 52 14.99 19.02 -21.30
C ALA A 52 15.43 20.03 -22.37
N VAL A 53 15.06 19.81 -23.63
CA VAL A 53 15.35 20.75 -24.73
C VAL A 53 14.60 22.06 -24.50
N ALA A 54 13.32 22.02 -24.11
CA ALA A 54 12.53 23.20 -23.81
C ALA A 54 13.17 24.03 -22.68
N ALA A 55 13.63 23.38 -21.61
CA ALA A 55 14.35 24.04 -20.53
C ALA A 55 15.67 24.69 -21.00
N THR A 56 16.40 24.03 -21.90
CA THR A 56 17.65 24.58 -22.48
C THR A 56 17.38 25.83 -23.35
N VAL A 57 16.33 25.79 -24.17
CA VAL A 57 15.88 26.95 -24.96
C VAL A 57 15.44 28.10 -24.05
N ALA A 58 14.71 27.80 -22.99
CA ALA A 58 14.27 28.75 -21.98
C ALA A 58 15.46 29.45 -21.29
N VAL A 59 16.44 28.68 -20.81
CA VAL A 59 17.68 29.24 -20.22
C VAL A 59 18.39 30.13 -21.24
N SER A 60 18.48 29.70 -22.50
CA SER A 60 19.10 30.49 -23.58
C SER A 60 18.35 31.80 -23.87
N ARG A 61 17.02 31.82 -23.72
CA ARG A 61 16.19 33.05 -23.85
C ARG A 61 16.44 34.00 -22.68
N LEU A 62 16.34 33.49 -21.45
CA LEU A 62 16.61 34.26 -20.23
C LEU A 62 18.01 34.85 -20.25
N TRP A 63 19.00 34.05 -20.64
CA TRP A 63 20.39 34.47 -20.75
C TRP A 63 20.58 35.54 -21.82
N ARG A 64 19.98 35.40 -23.00
CA ARG A 64 20.03 36.45 -24.04
C ARG A 64 19.41 37.77 -23.59
N VAL A 65 18.28 37.73 -22.89
CA VAL A 65 17.64 38.93 -22.33
C VAL A 65 18.56 39.57 -21.29
N ALA A 66 19.06 38.79 -20.33
CA ALA A 66 20.01 39.28 -19.32
C ALA A 66 21.28 39.86 -19.96
N MET A 67 21.81 39.23 -21.02
CA MET A 67 22.98 39.71 -21.75
C MET A 67 22.73 41.04 -22.47
N ARG A 68 21.56 41.23 -23.09
CA ARG A 68 21.21 42.51 -23.76
C ARG A 68 21.24 43.67 -22.77
N HIS A 69 20.70 43.48 -21.58
CA HIS A 69 20.67 44.52 -20.54
C HIS A 69 22.02 44.74 -19.84
N THR A 70 22.93 43.76 -19.89
CA THR A 70 24.28 43.85 -19.31
C THR A 70 25.39 44.14 -20.33
N GLN A 71 25.03 44.47 -21.59
CA GLN A 71 25.98 44.82 -22.65
C GLN A 71 26.29 46.32 -22.75
N GLN A 72 25.50 47.19 -22.09
CA GLN A 72 25.78 48.62 -22.10
C GLN A 72 26.98 48.93 -21.20
N SER A 73 28.13 49.26 -21.81
CA SER A 73 29.23 49.92 -21.10
C SER A 73 28.88 51.41 -20.99
N SER A 74 28.47 51.87 -19.81
CA SER A 74 28.30 53.31 -19.61
C SER A 74 29.68 53.98 -19.58
N GLY A 75 29.81 55.06 -20.36
CA GLY A 75 31.04 55.84 -20.49
C GLY A 75 31.50 56.49 -19.19
N SER A 76 32.83 56.64 -19.11
CA SER A 76 33.67 57.39 -18.14
C SER A 76 32.98 58.22 -17.06
N PHE A 77 33.41 58.03 -15.80
CA PHE A 77 33.04 58.74 -14.56
C PHE A 77 33.37 60.24 -14.51
N GLN A 78 33.58 60.92 -15.63
CA GLN A 78 34.11 62.29 -15.61
C GLN A 78 33.13 63.35 -15.06
N HIS A 79 31.85 63.02 -14.81
CA HIS A 79 30.84 64.02 -14.44
C HIS A 79 29.90 63.67 -13.27
N MET A 80 30.08 62.55 -12.55
CA MET A 80 29.27 62.29 -11.34
C MET A 80 29.89 62.99 -10.13
N SER A 81 29.20 63.98 -9.56
CA SER A 81 29.57 64.57 -8.26
C SER A 81 29.64 63.45 -7.21
N ALA A 82 30.70 63.41 -6.41
CA ALA A 82 30.98 62.38 -5.40
C ALA A 82 29.86 62.24 -4.34
N SER A 83 28.75 61.59 -4.70
CA SER A 83 27.77 61.02 -3.79
C SER A 83 28.44 59.82 -3.12
N GLY A 84 28.41 59.76 -1.78
CA GLY A 84 29.27 58.90 -0.95
C GLY A 84 29.46 57.45 -1.39
N ALA A 85 30.46 56.77 -0.82
CA ALA A 85 30.99 55.47 -1.26
C ALA A 85 29.93 54.41 -1.64
N GLY A 86 28.79 54.34 -0.94
CA GLY A 86 27.68 53.42 -1.26
C GLY A 86 27.01 53.70 -2.62
N VAL A 87 26.82 54.97 -2.99
CA VAL A 87 26.21 55.35 -4.29
C VAL A 87 27.18 55.07 -5.43
N MET A 88 28.47 55.34 -5.24
CA MET A 88 29.50 54.96 -6.21
C MET A 88 29.65 53.44 -6.36
N ALA A 89 29.49 52.67 -5.27
CA ALA A 89 29.51 51.21 -5.33
C ALA A 89 28.32 50.64 -6.11
N ILE A 90 27.11 51.15 -5.87
CA ILE A 90 25.90 50.74 -6.62
C ILE A 90 26.01 51.14 -8.10
N ALA A 91 26.44 52.38 -8.38
CA ALA A 91 26.63 52.83 -9.76
C ALA A 91 27.67 51.98 -10.50
N SER A 92 28.83 51.72 -9.88
CA SER A 92 29.88 50.86 -10.43
C SER A 92 29.39 49.42 -10.67
N PHE A 93 28.55 48.89 -9.79
CA PHE A 93 27.98 47.53 -9.92
C PHE A 93 27.12 47.37 -11.18
N PHE A 94 26.32 48.38 -11.53
CA PHE A 94 25.47 48.35 -12.72
C PHE A 94 26.20 48.78 -14.00
N THR A 95 27.21 49.65 -13.94
CA THR A 95 27.97 50.08 -15.13
C THR A 95 29.07 49.10 -15.53
N ASN A 96 29.70 48.43 -14.57
CA ASN A 96 30.61 47.30 -14.79
C ASN A 96 29.85 45.97 -14.89
N ALA A 97 28.62 45.99 -15.42
CA ALA A 97 27.76 44.82 -15.52
C ALA A 97 28.43 43.64 -16.24
N ARG A 98 29.35 43.91 -17.18
CA ARG A 98 30.10 42.88 -17.91
C ARG A 98 31.08 42.09 -17.02
N THR A 99 31.73 42.74 -16.06
CA THR A 99 32.77 42.14 -15.19
C THR A 99 32.27 41.80 -13.79
N THR A 100 31.13 42.36 -13.37
CA THR A 100 30.59 42.15 -12.01
C THR A 100 29.21 41.49 -12.05
N LEU A 101 28.23 42.10 -12.75
CA LEU A 101 26.85 41.60 -12.76
C LEU A 101 26.71 40.27 -13.53
N ARG A 102 27.40 40.09 -14.66
CA ARG A 102 27.37 38.84 -15.44
C ARG A 102 27.89 37.63 -14.69
N PRO A 103 29.12 37.62 -14.13
CA PRO A 103 29.59 36.47 -13.37
C PRO A 103 28.70 36.22 -12.16
N LEU A 104 28.18 37.27 -11.50
CA LEU A 104 27.22 37.12 -10.42
C LEU A 104 25.91 36.45 -10.89
N LEU A 105 25.32 36.89 -12.00
CA LEU A 105 24.12 36.26 -12.58
C LEU A 105 24.38 34.82 -13.03
N THR A 106 25.55 34.55 -13.62
CA THR A 106 25.96 33.18 -13.96
C THR A 106 26.07 32.31 -12.71
N ILE A 107 26.76 32.80 -11.67
CA ILE A 107 26.90 32.08 -10.40
C ILE A 107 25.53 31.83 -9.78
N LEU A 108 24.65 32.83 -9.74
CA LEU A 108 23.29 32.67 -9.21
C LEU A 108 22.47 31.66 -10.01
N LEU A 109 22.54 31.70 -11.35
CA LEU A 109 21.83 30.74 -12.20
C LEU A 109 22.38 29.33 -12.01
N CYS A 110 23.70 29.15 -11.98
CA CYS A 110 24.34 27.86 -11.72
C CYS A 110 24.00 27.34 -10.33
N ALA A 111 24.07 28.19 -9.30
CA ALA A 111 23.72 27.85 -7.93
C ALA A 111 22.24 27.46 -7.81
N TRP A 112 21.36 28.18 -8.50
CA TRP A 112 19.94 27.84 -8.57
C TRP A 112 19.72 26.50 -9.29
N LEU A 113 20.36 26.26 -10.44
CA LEU A 113 20.25 24.99 -11.17
C LEU A 113 20.73 23.79 -10.33
N VAL A 114 21.91 23.92 -9.70
CA VAL A 114 22.47 22.88 -8.83
C VAL A 114 21.60 22.70 -7.59
N GLY A 115 21.20 23.79 -6.93
CA GLY A 115 20.37 23.75 -5.74
C GLY A 115 18.99 23.14 -6.01
N TRP A 116 18.37 23.49 -7.14
CA TRP A 116 17.09 22.96 -7.57
C TRP A 116 17.19 21.48 -7.96
N ALA A 117 18.19 21.10 -8.76
CA ALA A 117 18.40 19.69 -9.13
C ALA A 117 18.69 18.84 -7.90
N THR A 118 19.50 19.33 -6.96
CA THR A 118 19.81 18.66 -5.70
C THR A 118 18.57 18.53 -4.83
N ALA A 119 17.82 19.61 -4.60
CA ALA A 119 16.58 19.56 -3.82
C ALA A 119 15.54 18.65 -4.48
N SER A 120 15.41 18.69 -5.81
CA SER A 120 14.49 17.82 -6.53
C SER A 120 14.90 16.35 -6.43
N TYR A 121 16.19 16.03 -6.54
CA TYR A 121 16.70 14.67 -6.34
C TYR A 121 16.52 14.22 -4.89
N LEU A 122 16.86 15.05 -3.90
CA LEU A 122 16.71 14.70 -2.49
C LEU A 122 15.24 14.45 -2.12
N ASN A 123 14.27 15.16 -2.73
CA ASN A 123 12.85 14.95 -2.44
C ASN A 123 12.17 13.86 -3.29
N GLN A 124 12.56 13.72 -4.57
CA GLN A 124 11.84 12.89 -5.55
C GLN A 124 12.67 11.73 -6.09
N GLY A 125 13.98 11.76 -5.91
CA GLY A 125 14.89 10.71 -6.36
C GLY A 125 14.70 9.42 -5.59
N ARG A 126 15.12 8.31 -6.23
CA ARG A 126 15.08 6.96 -5.65
C ARG A 126 16.47 6.32 -5.55
N GLY A 127 17.50 7.02 -6.02
CA GLY A 127 18.88 6.60 -5.86
C GLY A 127 19.38 6.90 -4.45
N PRO A 128 20.60 6.45 -4.11
CA PRO A 128 21.19 6.66 -2.79
C PRO A 128 21.04 8.10 -2.29
N LEU A 129 20.78 8.27 -1.00
CA LEU A 129 20.60 9.55 -0.29
C LEU A 129 19.31 10.34 -0.60
N ALA A 130 18.42 9.84 -1.45
CA ALA A 130 17.15 10.50 -1.73
C ALA A 130 16.03 10.08 -0.78
N ALA A 131 15.01 10.91 -0.60
CA ALA A 131 13.90 10.68 0.33
C ALA A 131 12.98 9.52 -0.08
N ARG A 132 13.01 9.10 -1.35
CA ARG A 132 12.17 8.00 -1.87
C ARG A 132 12.98 6.75 -2.23
N VAL A 133 14.14 6.56 -1.58
CA VAL A 133 14.90 5.31 -1.68
C VAL A 133 14.00 4.16 -1.21
N ASP A 134 13.85 3.14 -2.06
CA ASP A 134 13.00 1.97 -1.83
C ASP A 134 13.81 0.72 -2.18
N PRO A 135 14.71 0.27 -1.28
CA PRO A 135 15.57 -0.86 -1.54
C PRO A 135 14.77 -2.16 -1.34
N THR A 136 14.67 -2.97 -2.39
CA THR A 136 14.00 -4.27 -2.29
C THR A 136 14.83 -5.22 -1.43
N PRO A 137 14.29 -5.77 -0.32
CA PRO A 137 15.02 -6.70 0.54
C PRO A 137 15.28 -8.03 -0.17
N ILE A 138 16.40 -8.68 0.18
CA ILE A 138 16.72 -10.03 -0.28
C ILE A 138 16.41 -11.03 0.86
N THR A 139 15.29 -11.73 0.74
CA THR A 139 14.80 -12.74 1.69
C THR A 139 15.52 -14.08 1.54
N ALA A 140 15.24 -15.05 2.42
CA ALA A 140 15.77 -16.41 2.24
C ALA A 140 15.25 -17.05 0.95
N HIS A 141 13.97 -16.85 0.63
CA HIS A 141 13.35 -17.26 -0.63
C HIS A 141 14.18 -16.78 -1.83
N HIS A 142 14.48 -15.48 -1.93
CA HIS A 142 15.27 -14.92 -3.05
C HIS A 142 16.65 -15.57 -3.21
N ARG A 143 17.28 -16.03 -2.11
CA ARG A 143 18.61 -16.66 -2.16
C ARG A 143 18.58 -18.06 -2.79
N LEU A 144 17.44 -18.75 -2.76
CA LEU A 144 17.25 -20.06 -3.37
C LEU A 144 17.35 -20.00 -4.90
N LEU A 145 17.03 -18.86 -5.53
CA LEU A 145 17.06 -18.72 -6.98
C LEU A 145 18.42 -19.08 -7.62
N THR A 146 19.52 -18.86 -6.89
CA THR A 146 20.86 -19.22 -7.36
C THR A 146 21.05 -20.73 -7.50
N GLN A 147 20.39 -21.54 -6.66
CA GLN A 147 20.42 -23.00 -6.78
C GLN A 147 19.76 -23.46 -8.08
N PHE A 148 18.58 -22.93 -8.42
CA PHE A 148 17.85 -23.32 -9.62
C PHE A 148 18.54 -22.87 -10.90
N THR A 149 18.98 -21.62 -10.95
CA THR A 149 19.62 -21.06 -12.16
C THR A 149 20.92 -21.77 -12.55
N ARG A 150 21.65 -22.35 -11.58
CA ARG A 150 22.88 -23.15 -11.82
C ARG A 150 22.62 -24.52 -12.44
N GLN A 151 21.42 -25.07 -12.29
CA GLN A 151 21.05 -26.38 -12.84
C GLN A 151 20.70 -26.30 -14.33
N ILE A 152 20.34 -25.11 -14.81
CA ILE A 152 19.93 -24.90 -16.20
C ILE A 152 21.19 -24.65 -17.04
N PRO A 153 21.42 -25.42 -18.12
CA PRO A 153 22.53 -25.17 -19.04
C PRO A 153 22.54 -23.71 -19.56
N PRO A 154 23.72 -23.12 -19.78
CA PRO A 154 23.86 -21.71 -20.15
C PRO A 154 23.32 -21.38 -21.56
N ASP A 155 23.19 -22.38 -22.42
CA ASP A 155 22.74 -22.30 -23.81
C ASP A 155 21.31 -22.82 -24.03
N ALA A 156 20.71 -23.44 -23.02
CA ALA A 156 19.35 -23.98 -23.09
C ALA A 156 18.29 -22.87 -23.32
N ALA A 157 17.23 -23.21 -24.05
CA ALA A 157 16.06 -22.35 -24.19
C ALA A 157 15.17 -22.44 -22.93
N VAL A 158 14.84 -21.30 -22.32
CA VAL A 158 14.13 -21.25 -21.03
C VAL A 158 12.84 -20.44 -21.15
N THR A 159 11.76 -20.94 -20.54
CA THR A 159 10.60 -20.12 -20.18
C THR A 159 10.62 -19.81 -18.69
N ALA A 160 10.27 -18.59 -18.28
CA ALA A 160 10.38 -18.17 -16.89
C ALA A 160 9.26 -17.20 -16.47
N THR A 161 8.79 -17.29 -15.22
CA THR A 161 7.86 -16.28 -14.68
C THR A 161 8.54 -14.92 -14.53
N ALA A 162 7.75 -13.84 -14.49
CA ALA A 162 8.25 -12.47 -14.57
C ALA A 162 9.37 -12.13 -13.57
N ALA A 163 9.26 -12.59 -12.32
CA ALA A 163 10.24 -12.33 -11.28
C ALA A 163 11.60 -13.00 -11.53
N VAL A 164 11.61 -14.20 -12.09
CA VAL A 164 12.84 -14.99 -12.32
C VAL A 164 13.41 -14.81 -13.72
N HIS A 165 12.60 -14.34 -14.68
CA HIS A 165 13.00 -14.15 -16.08
C HIS A 165 14.29 -13.31 -16.27
N PRO A 166 14.49 -12.16 -15.59
CA PRO A 166 15.72 -11.39 -15.73
C PRO A 166 16.98 -12.18 -15.37
N HIS A 167 16.88 -13.12 -14.43
CA HIS A 167 18.01 -13.94 -13.96
C HIS A 167 18.46 -15.01 -14.95
N VAL A 168 17.64 -15.30 -15.96
CA VAL A 168 17.97 -16.27 -17.02
C VAL A 168 18.14 -15.63 -18.39
N SER A 169 18.08 -14.30 -18.47
CA SER A 169 18.01 -13.51 -19.71
C SER A 169 19.28 -13.47 -20.57
N HIS A 170 20.42 -13.94 -20.06
CA HIS A 170 21.66 -14.03 -20.83
C HIS A 170 21.67 -15.19 -21.87
N ARG A 171 20.59 -15.97 -21.94
CA ARG A 171 20.43 -17.08 -22.88
C ARG A 171 20.04 -16.57 -24.26
N ARG A 172 20.42 -17.33 -25.30
CA ARG A 172 20.04 -17.02 -26.69
C ARG A 172 18.51 -17.00 -26.88
N TYR A 173 17.81 -17.91 -26.21
CA TYR A 173 16.35 -17.99 -26.23
C TYR A 173 15.82 -18.00 -24.80
N VAL A 174 15.03 -16.98 -24.47
CA VAL A 174 14.33 -16.85 -23.19
C VAL A 174 12.93 -16.32 -23.47
N TYR A 175 11.95 -16.91 -22.80
CA TYR A 175 10.53 -16.61 -22.99
C TYR A 175 9.88 -16.26 -21.65
N GLN A 176 9.00 -15.28 -21.68
CA GLN A 176 8.12 -15.00 -20.56
C GLN A 176 7.04 -16.08 -20.49
N PHE A 177 6.96 -16.79 -19.36
CA PHE A 177 5.98 -17.84 -19.17
C PHE A 177 4.55 -17.29 -19.31
N PRO A 178 3.64 -17.96 -20.04
CA PRO A 178 3.75 -19.33 -20.57
C PRO A 178 4.23 -19.43 -22.03
N MET A 179 4.73 -18.34 -22.62
CA MET A 179 5.33 -18.39 -23.96
C MET A 179 6.53 -19.33 -23.96
N GLY A 180 6.82 -19.98 -25.08
CA GLY A 180 7.95 -20.91 -25.17
C GLY A 180 7.61 -22.36 -24.79
N VAL A 181 6.55 -22.58 -23.99
CA VAL A 181 6.07 -23.93 -23.62
C VAL A 181 5.46 -24.65 -24.82
N ASP A 182 4.54 -23.98 -25.50
CA ASP A 182 3.93 -24.46 -26.74
C ASP A 182 4.58 -23.75 -27.93
N GLY A 183 4.80 -24.48 -29.02
CA GLY A 183 5.03 -23.89 -30.33
C GLY A 183 3.82 -23.06 -30.75
N ASP A 184 4.02 -21.87 -31.32
CA ASP A 184 2.98 -21.25 -32.12
C ASP A 184 2.63 -22.16 -33.31
N LYS A 185 1.50 -21.89 -33.98
CA LYS A 185 1.00 -22.70 -35.10
C LYS A 185 1.97 -22.76 -36.29
N GLU A 186 2.99 -21.90 -36.31
CA GLU A 186 3.95 -21.75 -37.39
C GLU A 186 5.38 -22.19 -36.97
N GLY A 187 5.58 -22.63 -35.72
CA GLY A 187 6.85 -23.07 -35.17
C GLY A 187 7.87 -21.97 -34.86
N HIS A 188 7.49 -20.69 -34.86
CA HIS A 188 8.41 -19.56 -34.71
C HIS A 188 8.73 -19.23 -33.23
N LEU A 189 7.78 -19.48 -32.33
CA LEU A 189 7.87 -19.23 -30.89
C LEU A 189 7.52 -20.52 -30.15
N GLY A 190 8.46 -21.18 -29.45
CA GLY A 190 8.13 -22.38 -28.67
C GLY A 190 9.07 -23.55 -28.83
N ASN A 191 10.23 -23.45 -28.18
CA ASN A 191 11.20 -24.52 -28.05
C ASN A 191 11.87 -24.53 -26.67
N ALA A 192 11.19 -23.98 -25.65
CA ALA A 192 11.75 -24.02 -24.30
C ALA A 192 11.93 -25.49 -23.90
N GLU A 193 13.15 -25.80 -23.47
CA GLU A 193 13.54 -27.09 -22.92
C GLU A 193 13.42 -27.09 -21.39
N TRP A 194 13.48 -25.90 -20.79
CA TRP A 194 13.45 -25.68 -19.34
C TRP A 194 12.40 -24.64 -18.97
N ALA A 195 11.75 -24.82 -17.83
CA ALA A 195 10.86 -23.84 -17.24
C ALA A 195 11.29 -23.56 -15.79
N LEU A 196 11.53 -22.29 -15.46
CA LEU A 196 11.83 -21.87 -14.08
C LEU A 196 10.69 -20.97 -13.60
N LEU A 197 9.94 -21.45 -12.61
CA LEU A 197 8.74 -20.81 -12.13
C LEU A 197 8.92 -20.44 -10.67
N ASP A 198 8.36 -19.30 -10.30
CA ASP A 198 8.13 -18.87 -8.92
C ASP A 198 6.65 -18.56 -8.79
N VAL A 199 5.96 -19.30 -7.90
CA VAL A 199 4.52 -19.21 -7.69
C VAL A 199 4.13 -18.20 -6.60
N THR A 200 5.12 -17.62 -5.92
CA THR A 200 4.92 -16.74 -4.76
C THR A 200 4.89 -15.26 -5.15
N THR A 201 5.40 -14.92 -6.33
CA THR A 201 5.48 -13.55 -6.83
C THR A 201 4.37 -13.23 -7.82
N ASN A 202 4.21 -11.94 -8.12
CA ASN A 202 3.26 -11.51 -9.13
C ASN A 202 3.70 -12.05 -10.50
N THR A 203 2.85 -12.86 -11.11
CA THR A 203 3.06 -13.40 -12.46
C THR A 203 2.09 -12.73 -13.42
N ASP A 204 2.34 -12.81 -14.73
CA ASP A 204 1.40 -12.32 -15.73
C ASP A 204 0.14 -13.21 -15.88
N MET A 205 0.01 -14.21 -15.01
CA MET A 205 -1.11 -15.14 -14.92
C MET A 205 -1.73 -15.10 -13.52
N ALA A 206 -3.03 -15.39 -13.43
CA ALA A 206 -3.64 -15.66 -12.13
C ALA A 206 -3.03 -16.94 -11.53
N PRO A 207 -2.92 -17.06 -10.20
CA PRO A 207 -2.35 -18.25 -9.56
C PRO A 207 -2.99 -19.57 -10.01
N GLY A 208 -4.31 -19.58 -10.24
CA GLY A 208 -5.03 -20.76 -10.73
C GLY A 208 -4.69 -21.13 -12.16
N ASP A 209 -4.50 -20.14 -13.05
CA ASP A 209 -4.10 -20.38 -14.42
C ASP A 209 -2.65 -20.90 -14.49
N LEU A 210 -1.77 -20.38 -13.63
CA LEU A 210 -0.40 -20.87 -13.50
C LEU A 210 -0.38 -22.34 -13.05
N TRP A 211 -1.16 -22.68 -12.01
CA TRP A 211 -1.30 -24.06 -11.56
C TRP A 211 -1.83 -24.97 -12.67
N ALA A 212 -2.95 -24.60 -13.31
CA ALA A 212 -3.55 -25.39 -14.38
C ALA A 212 -2.59 -25.58 -15.57
N ARG A 213 -1.78 -24.56 -15.88
CA ARG A 213 -0.76 -24.64 -16.92
C ARG A 213 0.36 -25.62 -16.55
N VAL A 214 0.83 -25.59 -15.31
CA VAL A 214 1.86 -26.54 -14.84
C VAL A 214 1.30 -27.96 -14.79
N ASP A 215 0.07 -28.15 -14.31
CA ASP A 215 -0.60 -29.45 -14.30
C ASP A 215 -0.67 -30.05 -15.72
N ALA A 216 -1.10 -29.24 -16.70
CA ALA A 216 -1.10 -29.65 -18.10
C ALA A 216 0.31 -29.98 -18.64
N MET A 217 1.34 -29.24 -18.24
CA MET A 217 2.73 -29.53 -18.61
C MET A 217 3.19 -30.88 -18.03
N LEU A 218 2.91 -31.14 -16.76
CA LEU A 218 3.26 -32.38 -16.05
C LEU A 218 2.48 -33.58 -16.58
N ALA A 219 1.21 -33.40 -16.97
CA ALA A 219 0.44 -34.42 -17.67
C ALA A 219 1.02 -34.75 -19.06
N GLY A 220 1.73 -33.80 -19.67
CA GLY A 220 2.38 -33.93 -20.97
C GLY A 220 3.86 -34.31 -20.91
N ALA A 221 4.67 -33.63 -21.73
CA ALA A 221 6.08 -33.95 -21.94
C ALA A 221 7.04 -33.36 -20.91
N TRP A 222 6.57 -32.58 -19.93
CA TRP A 222 7.44 -31.93 -18.95
C TRP A 222 7.51 -32.71 -17.64
N GLY A 223 8.65 -32.71 -16.98
CA GLY A 223 8.82 -33.30 -15.65
C GLY A 223 9.52 -32.35 -14.69
N VAL A 224 9.36 -32.63 -13.40
CA VAL A 224 9.97 -31.90 -12.29
C VAL A 224 11.44 -32.31 -12.14
N VAL A 225 12.32 -31.32 -12.12
CA VAL A 225 13.76 -31.50 -11.86
C VAL A 225 14.09 -31.14 -10.42
N ASP A 226 13.58 -30.00 -9.93
CA ASP A 226 13.80 -29.51 -8.57
C ASP A 226 12.63 -28.62 -8.13
N GLY A 227 12.43 -28.48 -6.81
CA GLY A 227 11.40 -27.62 -6.25
C GLY A 227 11.63 -27.29 -4.78
N ALA A 228 11.55 -26.01 -4.42
CA ALA A 228 11.74 -25.55 -3.05
C ALA A 228 11.08 -24.19 -2.85
N ASP A 229 10.33 -24.03 -1.76
CA ASP A 229 9.78 -22.74 -1.30
C ASP A 229 9.05 -21.96 -2.40
N GLY A 230 8.23 -22.65 -3.20
CA GLY A 230 7.46 -22.06 -4.29
C GLY A 230 8.21 -21.88 -5.62
N PHE A 231 9.53 -22.14 -5.67
CA PHE A 231 10.24 -22.31 -6.93
C PHE A 231 10.02 -23.71 -7.49
N LEU A 232 9.73 -23.80 -8.79
CA LEU A 232 9.60 -25.05 -9.52
C LEU A 232 10.47 -25.02 -10.78
N LEU A 233 11.35 -26.01 -10.91
CA LEU A 233 12.18 -26.20 -12.10
C LEU A 233 11.69 -27.42 -12.86
N LEU A 234 11.27 -27.19 -14.10
CA LEU A 234 10.78 -28.23 -15.00
C LEU A 234 11.70 -28.37 -16.21
N GLN A 235 11.78 -29.58 -16.75
CA GLN A 235 12.48 -29.86 -17.99
C GLN A 235 11.61 -30.73 -18.91
N ARG A 236 11.63 -30.42 -20.20
CA ARG A 236 10.98 -31.23 -21.23
C ARG A 236 11.72 -32.57 -21.35
N GLY A 237 10.98 -33.67 -21.30
CA GLY A 237 11.49 -35.04 -21.34
C GLY A 237 11.90 -35.63 -19.99
N ALA A 238 11.89 -34.83 -18.91
CA ALA A 238 12.13 -35.35 -17.57
C ALA A 238 11.00 -36.31 -17.14
N GLN A 239 11.40 -37.40 -16.47
CA GLN A 239 10.49 -38.51 -16.15
C GLN A 239 9.71 -38.27 -14.86
N ASN A 240 10.31 -37.59 -13.88
CA ASN A 240 9.66 -37.33 -12.61
C ASN A 240 8.49 -36.34 -12.80
N LYS A 241 7.31 -36.69 -12.29
CA LYS A 241 6.11 -35.83 -12.32
C LYS A 241 5.74 -35.32 -10.94
N GLU A 242 6.38 -35.84 -9.90
CA GLU A 242 6.07 -35.53 -8.52
C GLU A 242 6.77 -34.23 -8.10
N ILE A 243 5.97 -33.29 -7.59
CA ILE A 243 6.47 -32.06 -7.00
C ILE A 243 7.00 -32.39 -5.59
N PRO A 244 8.28 -32.11 -5.29
CA PRO A 244 8.89 -32.48 -4.01
C PRO A 244 8.24 -31.71 -2.85
N SER A 245 8.24 -32.30 -1.65
CA SER A 245 7.60 -31.70 -0.47
C SER A 245 8.17 -30.32 -0.09
N SER A 246 9.47 -30.09 -0.35
CA SER A 246 10.15 -28.80 -0.14
C SER A 246 9.57 -27.67 -0.98
N PHE A 247 8.93 -27.97 -2.12
CA PHE A 247 8.25 -26.95 -2.92
C PHE A 247 7.17 -26.22 -2.10
N TYR A 248 6.47 -26.92 -1.19
CA TYR A 248 5.36 -26.34 -0.43
C TYR A 248 5.80 -25.51 0.78
N ASP A 249 7.10 -25.35 1.03
CA ASP A 249 7.62 -24.65 2.23
C ASP A 249 7.24 -23.16 2.27
N PHE A 250 6.87 -22.55 1.13
CA PHE A 250 6.35 -21.18 1.08
C PHE A 250 4.98 -21.04 1.75
N ALA A 251 4.22 -22.14 1.80
CA ALA A 251 2.89 -22.20 2.37
C ALA A 251 2.85 -23.00 3.67
N ARG A 252 3.77 -23.94 3.90
CA ARG A 252 3.71 -24.90 5.01
C ARG A 252 5.00 -24.93 5.82
N MET A 253 4.87 -24.81 7.13
CA MET A 253 5.94 -25.05 8.09
C MET A 253 5.46 -26.01 9.19
N PRO A 254 6.00 -27.23 9.30
CA PRO A 254 5.62 -28.15 10.38
C PRO A 254 5.97 -27.56 11.77
N LEU A 255 5.06 -27.62 12.75
CA LEU A 255 5.32 -27.11 14.11
C LEU A 255 6.57 -27.74 14.73
N ALA A 256 6.85 -29.01 14.43
CA ALA A 256 8.05 -29.69 14.91
C ALA A 256 9.37 -29.00 14.48
N SER A 257 9.39 -28.25 13.37
CA SER A 257 10.58 -27.53 12.92
C SER A 257 10.87 -26.27 13.73
N THR A 258 9.93 -25.81 14.56
CA THR A 258 10.14 -24.65 15.47
C THR A 258 10.76 -25.07 16.81
N GLY A 259 10.97 -26.37 17.04
CA GLY A 259 11.42 -26.92 18.31
C GLY A 259 10.31 -27.06 19.36
N ALA A 260 9.06 -26.74 19.01
CA ALA A 260 7.89 -26.96 19.87
C ALA A 260 7.54 -28.46 19.98
N SER A 261 6.99 -28.87 21.14
CA SER A 261 6.52 -30.24 21.35
C SER A 261 5.29 -30.55 20.50
N THR A 262 5.14 -31.81 20.05
CA THR A 262 3.93 -32.29 19.37
C THR A 262 2.68 -32.23 20.25
N ASP A 263 2.84 -32.21 21.57
CA ASP A 263 1.73 -32.02 22.51
C ASP A 263 1.15 -30.58 22.47
N ALA A 264 1.81 -29.66 21.76
CA ALA A 264 1.35 -28.28 21.57
C ALA A 264 0.35 -28.12 20.42
N VAL A 265 -0.02 -29.19 19.70
CA VAL A 265 -1.05 -29.11 18.64
C VAL A 265 -2.43 -28.95 19.29
N PRO A 266 -3.17 -27.86 18.98
CA PRO A 266 -4.44 -27.58 19.62
C PRO A 266 -5.54 -28.55 19.16
N THR A 267 -6.53 -28.74 20.03
CA THR A 267 -7.77 -29.45 19.66
C THR A 267 -8.65 -28.62 18.72
N ALA A 268 -8.60 -27.29 18.80
CA ALA A 268 -9.37 -26.41 17.92
C ALA A 268 -8.98 -26.64 16.44
N PRO A 269 -9.93 -26.64 15.50
CA PRO A 269 -9.68 -27.05 14.12
C PRO A 269 -8.64 -26.17 13.41
N LEU A 270 -8.71 -24.85 13.63
CA LEU A 270 -7.74 -23.89 13.16
C LEU A 270 -7.49 -22.88 14.27
N THR A 271 -6.21 -22.55 14.50
CA THR A 271 -5.82 -21.45 15.39
C THR A 271 -5.04 -20.41 14.59
N LEU A 272 -5.48 -19.17 14.61
CA LEU A 272 -4.75 -18.06 14.01
C LEU A 272 -3.55 -17.71 14.90
N VAL A 273 -2.34 -17.91 14.38
CA VAL A 273 -1.08 -17.68 15.10
C VAL A 273 -0.57 -16.26 14.91
N ASP A 274 -0.67 -15.75 13.69
CA ASP A 274 -0.12 -14.45 13.31
C ASP A 274 -0.89 -13.84 12.14
N VAL A 275 -0.99 -12.51 12.15
CA VAL A 275 -1.54 -11.70 11.07
C VAL A 275 -0.62 -10.52 10.86
N THR A 276 0.01 -10.49 9.70
CA THR A 276 0.85 -9.37 9.28
C THR A 276 0.35 -8.79 7.96
N VAL A 277 0.68 -7.53 7.73
CA VAL A 277 0.47 -6.87 6.45
C VAL A 277 1.81 -6.42 5.90
N HIS A 278 1.96 -6.53 4.59
CA HIS A 278 3.06 -5.91 3.88
C HIS A 278 2.49 -4.90 2.89
N ASP A 279 2.84 -3.64 3.09
CA ASP A 279 2.40 -2.54 2.23
C ASP A 279 3.54 -2.14 1.30
N TRP A 280 3.20 -1.85 0.05
CA TRP A 280 4.07 -1.16 -0.89
C TRP A 280 3.52 0.26 -1.12
N PRO A 281 3.98 1.25 -0.33
CA PRO A 281 3.40 2.60 -0.32
C PRO A 281 3.36 3.25 -1.70
N ARG A 282 4.38 2.98 -2.53
CA ARG A 282 4.52 3.50 -3.88
C ARG A 282 3.30 3.19 -4.77
N TRP A 283 2.78 1.96 -4.67
CA TRP A 283 1.67 1.50 -5.51
C TRP A 283 0.36 1.36 -4.73
N ARG A 284 0.38 1.63 -3.42
CA ARG A 284 -0.73 1.38 -2.49
C ARG A 284 -1.25 -0.06 -2.61
N GLN A 285 -0.32 -0.99 -2.77
CA GLN A 285 -0.59 -2.41 -2.83
C GLN A 285 -0.28 -3.01 -1.47
N THR A 286 -1.28 -3.60 -0.84
CA THR A 286 -1.14 -4.26 0.45
C THR A 286 -1.35 -5.76 0.28
N THR A 287 -0.50 -6.59 0.87
CA THR A 287 -0.74 -8.02 1.02
C THR A 287 -1.07 -8.34 2.47
N LEU A 288 -2.00 -9.28 2.67
CA LEU A 288 -2.36 -9.83 3.97
C LEU A 288 -1.68 -11.19 4.10
N ILE A 289 -1.06 -11.43 5.25
CA ILE A 289 -0.36 -12.67 5.55
C ILE A 289 -0.97 -13.23 6.83
N GLY A 290 -1.73 -14.32 6.70
CA GLY A 290 -2.29 -15.06 7.83
C GLY A 290 -1.56 -16.37 8.04
N LYS A 291 -1.15 -16.66 9.28
CA LYS A 291 -0.56 -17.94 9.67
C LYS A 291 -1.50 -18.73 10.56
N TRP A 292 -1.79 -19.96 10.16
CA TRP A 292 -2.79 -20.82 10.78
C TRP A 292 -2.14 -22.11 11.27
N LEU A 293 -2.25 -22.40 12.56
CA LEU A 293 -1.90 -23.70 13.12
C LEU A 293 -3.08 -24.65 12.95
N VAL A 294 -2.85 -25.76 12.26
CA VAL A 294 -3.86 -26.79 11.99
C VAL A 294 -3.97 -27.70 13.21
N GLY A 295 -5.18 -27.82 13.78
CA GLY A 295 -5.40 -28.65 14.95
C GLY A 295 -5.93 -30.04 14.63
N THR A 296 -6.14 -30.83 15.67
CA THR A 296 -6.48 -32.26 15.54
C THR A 296 -7.91 -32.53 15.06
N THR A 297 -8.81 -31.56 15.19
CA THR A 297 -10.22 -31.67 14.73
C THR A 297 -10.47 -31.00 13.38
N PHE A 298 -9.42 -30.58 12.69
CA PHE A 298 -9.52 -29.93 11.40
C PHE A 298 -10.25 -30.81 10.37
N ASP A 299 -11.21 -30.21 9.68
CA ASP A 299 -11.95 -30.82 8.57
C ASP A 299 -12.02 -29.77 7.45
N PRO A 300 -11.36 -29.99 6.31
CA PRO A 300 -11.29 -29.02 5.22
C PRO A 300 -12.66 -28.74 4.57
N ALA A 301 -13.67 -29.61 4.77
CA ALA A 301 -15.02 -29.38 4.26
C ALA A 301 -15.86 -28.46 5.16
N ARG A 302 -15.41 -28.22 6.40
CA ARG A 302 -16.16 -27.46 7.42
C ARG A 302 -15.41 -26.25 7.94
N HIS A 303 -14.09 -26.24 7.82
CA HIS A 303 -13.23 -25.23 8.41
C HIS A 303 -12.41 -24.55 7.32
N GLU A 304 -12.83 -23.35 6.95
CA GLU A 304 -12.12 -22.49 6.00
C GLU A 304 -11.25 -21.47 6.77
N PRO A 305 -10.00 -21.22 6.35
CA PRO A 305 -9.17 -20.16 6.92
C PRO A 305 -9.75 -18.78 6.58
N ARG A 306 -10.51 -18.20 7.52
CA ARG A 306 -11.20 -16.92 7.29
C ARG A 306 -10.38 -15.74 7.77
N LEU A 307 -9.96 -14.88 6.84
CA LEU A 307 -9.32 -13.60 7.13
C LEU A 307 -9.91 -12.53 6.23
N ASP A 308 -10.81 -11.73 6.79
CA ASP A 308 -11.58 -10.69 6.10
C ASP A 308 -11.00 -9.30 6.37
N VAL A 309 -11.11 -8.42 5.37
CA VAL A 309 -10.89 -6.98 5.51
C VAL A 309 -12.23 -6.31 5.62
N ASN A 310 -12.43 -5.60 6.73
CA ASN A 310 -13.62 -4.80 6.96
C ASN A 310 -13.32 -3.30 6.86
N SER A 311 -14.31 -2.54 6.41
CA SER A 311 -14.31 -1.09 6.57
C SER A 311 -14.43 -0.73 8.06
N PRO A 312 -14.10 0.49 8.46
CA PRO A 312 -14.31 0.93 9.84
C PRO A 312 -15.77 0.83 10.30
N ALA A 313 -16.71 0.96 9.36
CA ALA A 313 -18.15 0.80 9.59
C ALA A 313 -18.61 -0.67 9.68
N GLY A 314 -17.68 -1.64 9.72
CA GLY A 314 -17.99 -3.06 9.90
C GLY A 314 -18.46 -3.79 8.65
N GLN A 315 -18.33 -3.20 7.46
CA GLN A 315 -18.70 -3.85 6.21
C GLN A 315 -17.54 -4.69 5.67
N ARG A 316 -17.78 -5.97 5.39
CA ARG A 316 -16.81 -6.84 4.72
C ARG A 316 -16.52 -6.32 3.31
N MET A 317 -15.24 -6.09 3.03
CA MET A 317 -14.76 -5.60 1.73
C MET A 317 -14.24 -6.74 0.88
N ILE A 318 -13.31 -7.53 1.45
CA ILE A 318 -12.66 -8.63 0.76
C ILE A 318 -12.08 -9.63 1.76
N GLY A 319 -12.13 -10.91 1.46
CA GLY A 319 -11.47 -11.96 2.23
C GLY A 319 -10.26 -12.54 1.54
N ILE A 320 -9.38 -13.18 2.31
CA ILE A 320 -8.20 -13.85 1.78
C ILE A 320 -8.54 -14.99 0.81
N THR A 321 -9.71 -15.61 0.96
CA THR A 321 -10.18 -16.68 0.07
C THR A 321 -10.86 -16.15 -1.20
N ASP A 322 -11.34 -14.90 -1.19
CA ASP A 322 -11.93 -14.24 -2.38
C ASP A 322 -10.89 -14.00 -3.49
N VAL A 323 -9.60 -13.91 -3.14
CA VAL A 323 -8.49 -13.58 -4.06
C VAL A 323 -7.62 -14.78 -4.44
N THR A 324 -8.06 -15.99 -4.07
CA THR A 324 -7.45 -17.29 -4.44
C THR A 324 -5.90 -17.28 -4.40
N PRO A 325 -5.31 -17.06 -3.21
CA PRO A 325 -3.87 -16.95 -3.05
C PRO A 325 -3.14 -18.24 -3.46
N PRO A 326 -1.86 -18.16 -3.90
CA PRO A 326 -1.11 -19.32 -4.35
C PRO A 326 -1.12 -20.50 -3.36
N ALA A 327 -1.03 -20.22 -2.06
CA ALA A 327 -1.06 -21.25 -1.01
C ALA A 327 -2.32 -22.12 -1.09
N LEU A 328 -3.51 -21.54 -1.30
CA LEU A 328 -4.78 -22.29 -1.33
C LEU A 328 -4.99 -23.08 -2.63
N ILE A 329 -4.18 -22.83 -3.65
CA ILE A 329 -4.23 -23.55 -4.93
C ILE A 329 -3.20 -24.67 -4.94
N TRP A 330 -1.95 -24.35 -4.61
CA TRP A 330 -0.84 -25.30 -4.65
C TRP A 330 -0.82 -26.22 -3.43
N TYR A 331 -1.22 -25.73 -2.26
CA TYR A 331 -1.29 -26.48 -1.01
C TYR A 331 -2.70 -26.34 -0.38
N PRO A 332 -3.75 -26.88 -1.04
CA PRO A 332 -5.12 -26.69 -0.63
C PRO A 332 -5.41 -27.30 0.76
N PRO A 333 -6.46 -26.84 1.46
CA PRO A 333 -6.84 -27.34 2.79
C PRO A 333 -6.92 -28.87 2.93
N THR A 334 -7.25 -29.58 1.85
CA THR A 334 -7.30 -31.05 1.83
C THR A 334 -5.95 -31.74 2.03
N GLN A 335 -4.82 -31.02 1.88
CA GLN A 335 -3.48 -31.55 2.13
C GLN A 335 -2.93 -31.23 3.52
N TRP A 336 -3.59 -30.33 4.26
CA TRP A 336 -3.10 -29.85 5.55
C TRP A 336 -3.13 -30.95 6.60
N GLN A 337 -2.07 -31.06 7.40
CA GLN A 337 -1.99 -32.03 8.49
C GLN A 337 -2.04 -31.32 9.85
N PRO A 338 -2.61 -31.96 10.89
CA PRO A 338 -2.52 -31.46 12.25
C PRO A 338 -1.06 -31.19 12.66
N GLY A 339 -0.80 -30.02 13.22
CA GLY A 339 0.54 -29.53 13.56
C GLY A 339 1.26 -28.79 12.43
N ASP A 340 0.68 -28.65 11.23
CA ASP A 340 1.21 -27.72 10.23
C ASP A 340 0.87 -26.28 10.61
N ILE A 341 1.84 -25.37 10.43
CA ILE A 341 1.59 -23.93 10.35
C ILE A 341 1.49 -23.56 8.89
N VAL A 342 0.30 -23.18 8.44
CA VAL A 342 0.03 -22.79 7.06
C VAL A 342 0.04 -21.27 6.93
N THR A 343 0.90 -20.76 6.07
CA THR A 343 1.00 -19.34 5.71
C THR A 343 0.22 -19.08 4.43
N ILE A 344 -0.77 -18.18 4.51
CA ILE A 344 -1.54 -17.73 3.37
C ILE A 344 -1.21 -16.26 3.14
N THR A 345 -0.63 -15.96 1.99
CA THR A 345 -0.36 -14.58 1.55
C THR A 345 -1.33 -14.21 0.43
N SER A 346 -2.10 -13.14 0.63
CA SER A 346 -3.02 -12.64 -0.40
C SER A 346 -2.26 -12.12 -1.63
N LEU A 347 -2.96 -12.02 -2.76
CA LEU A 347 -2.52 -11.15 -3.85
C LEU A 347 -2.46 -9.68 -3.40
N HIS A 348 -1.84 -8.82 -4.21
CA HIS A 348 -1.83 -7.38 -3.96
C HIS A 348 -3.25 -6.81 -3.96
N LEU A 349 -3.65 -6.21 -2.84
CA LEU A 349 -4.95 -5.60 -2.62
C LEU A 349 -4.83 -4.07 -2.65
N TYR A 350 -5.81 -3.41 -3.24
CA TYR A 350 -5.98 -1.96 -3.18
C TYR A 350 -6.99 -1.62 -2.09
N LEU A 351 -6.50 -1.52 -0.86
CA LEU A 351 -7.32 -1.29 0.33
C LEU A 351 -7.60 0.20 0.54
N PRO A 352 -8.73 0.55 1.21
CA PRO A 352 -9.06 1.94 1.50
C PRO A 352 -8.06 2.57 2.47
N GLY A 353 -8.19 3.89 2.69
CA GLY A 353 -7.33 4.63 3.61
C GLY A 353 -7.35 4.12 5.05
N THR A 354 -8.44 3.49 5.49
CA THR A 354 -8.55 2.85 6.81
C THR A 354 -9.30 1.54 6.68
N PHE A 355 -8.80 0.46 7.29
CA PHE A 355 -9.42 -0.86 7.27
C PHE A 355 -9.04 -1.68 8.50
N GLY A 356 -9.86 -2.70 8.81
CA GLY A 356 -9.63 -3.67 9.87
C GLY A 356 -9.48 -5.07 9.30
N ILE A 357 -8.69 -5.91 9.94
CA ILE A 357 -8.59 -7.34 9.66
C ILE A 357 -9.42 -8.08 10.69
N VAL A 358 -10.25 -9.01 10.21
CA VAL A 358 -11.28 -9.70 10.97
C VAL A 358 -11.20 -11.19 10.69
N THR A 359 -11.35 -12.01 11.71
CA THR A 359 -11.28 -13.49 11.64
C THR A 359 -12.42 -14.12 12.42
N ASP A 360 -12.65 -15.41 12.24
CA ASP A 360 -13.56 -16.18 13.10
C ASP A 360 -13.07 -16.18 14.56
N SER A 361 -13.99 -15.93 15.49
CA SER A 361 -13.70 -15.88 16.92
C SER A 361 -13.26 -17.23 17.49
N ALA A 362 -13.70 -18.34 16.90
CA ALA A 362 -13.29 -19.68 17.27
C ALA A 362 -11.82 -19.97 16.90
N ALA A 363 -11.26 -19.24 15.93
CA ALA A 363 -9.86 -19.35 15.55
C ALA A 363 -8.89 -18.70 16.54
N LEU A 364 -9.40 -17.93 17.52
CA LEU A 364 -8.57 -17.22 18.48
C LEU A 364 -8.41 -18.01 19.76
N GLN A 365 -7.17 -18.38 20.09
CA GLN A 365 -6.81 -18.93 21.40
C GLN A 365 -6.00 -17.91 22.20
N ALA A 366 -6.35 -17.74 23.47
CA ALA A 366 -5.84 -16.67 24.34
C ALA A 366 -4.32 -16.71 24.59
N ASP A 367 -3.68 -17.87 24.43
CA ASP A 367 -2.29 -18.09 24.85
C ASP A 367 -1.26 -18.15 23.69
N ILE A 368 -1.68 -18.26 22.43
CA ILE A 368 -0.77 -18.53 21.29
C ILE A 368 -0.40 -17.26 20.51
N VAL A 369 -1.13 -16.16 20.67
CA VAL A 369 -0.81 -14.87 20.00
C VAL A 369 0.45 -14.19 20.57
N SER A 370 1.09 -14.80 21.57
CA SER A 370 2.26 -14.22 22.27
C SER A 370 3.64 -14.69 21.80
N ALA A 371 3.71 -15.67 20.89
CA ALA A 371 4.97 -16.19 20.40
C ALA A 371 5.01 -16.16 18.87
N ALA A 372 5.16 -14.97 18.31
CA ALA A 372 5.86 -14.91 17.02
C ALA A 372 7.21 -15.60 17.25
N PRO A 373 7.54 -16.73 16.58
CA PRO A 373 8.93 -17.12 16.50
C PRO A 373 9.64 -15.89 15.95
N GLU A 374 10.70 -15.41 16.62
CA GLU A 374 11.55 -14.36 16.09
C GLU A 374 11.79 -14.69 14.62
N THR A 375 11.13 -13.96 13.73
CA THR A 375 11.42 -14.06 12.32
C THR A 375 12.86 -13.61 12.23
N THR A 376 13.76 -14.58 12.05
CA THR A 376 15.16 -14.37 11.66
C THR A 376 15.26 -13.84 10.23
N GLN A 377 14.28 -13.03 9.82
CA GLN A 377 14.29 -12.23 8.63
C GLN A 377 13.69 -10.90 9.03
N ALA A 378 14.57 -9.92 9.20
CA ALA A 378 14.21 -8.51 9.12
C ALA A 378 13.51 -8.30 7.76
N ALA A 379 12.18 -8.40 7.77
CA ALA A 379 11.37 -7.79 6.76
C ALA A 379 11.59 -6.26 6.87
N PRO A 380 11.61 -5.54 5.75
CA PRO A 380 11.98 -4.12 5.72
C PRO A 380 11.06 -3.29 6.62
N ASP A 381 11.42 -2.01 6.83
CA ASP A 381 10.68 -0.96 7.55
C ASP A 381 9.17 -0.78 7.16
N THR A 382 8.62 -1.63 6.30
CA THR A 382 7.23 -1.67 5.82
C THR A 382 6.37 -2.76 6.48
N THR A 383 6.95 -3.67 7.27
CA THR A 383 6.17 -4.66 8.04
C THR A 383 5.71 -4.05 9.35
N GLN A 384 4.41 -3.76 9.46
CA GLN A 384 3.82 -3.27 10.70
C GLN A 384 3.07 -4.40 11.39
N ALA A 385 3.62 -4.88 12.50
CA ALA A 385 2.88 -5.70 13.45
C ALA A 385 1.95 -4.80 14.27
N ALA A 386 0.69 -5.17 14.40
CA ALA A 386 -0.21 -4.54 15.37
C ALA A 386 0.27 -4.82 16.81
N PRO A 387 -0.06 -3.96 17.79
CA PRO A 387 0.21 -4.26 19.20
C PRO A 387 -0.40 -5.62 19.56
N ALA A 388 0.40 -6.49 20.18
CA ALA A 388 -0.03 -7.83 20.55
C ALA A 388 -1.27 -7.80 21.47
N ASN A 389 -2.22 -8.71 21.22
CA ASN A 389 -3.37 -9.02 22.07
C ASN A 389 -4.48 -7.95 22.16
N GLU A 390 -4.65 -7.12 21.14
CA GLU A 390 -5.81 -6.23 21.04
C GLU A 390 -6.90 -6.81 20.14
N PHE A 391 -8.08 -7.11 20.71
CA PHE A 391 -9.21 -7.68 19.97
C PHE A 391 -10.51 -6.94 20.26
N VAL A 392 -11.39 -6.89 19.26
CA VAL A 392 -12.80 -6.51 19.44
C VAL A 392 -13.65 -7.68 18.95
N ARG A 393 -14.27 -8.40 19.89
CA ARG A 393 -15.20 -9.49 19.58
C ARG A 393 -16.51 -8.90 19.07
N GLY A 394 -16.89 -9.28 17.87
CA GLY A 394 -18.17 -8.96 17.26
C GLY A 394 -19.29 -9.85 17.79
N ILE A 395 -20.53 -9.45 17.53
CA ILE A 395 -21.73 -10.22 17.88
C ILE A 395 -22.04 -11.35 16.88
N ASP A 396 -21.33 -11.39 15.76
CA ASP A 396 -21.52 -12.29 14.62
C ASP A 396 -20.46 -13.39 14.55
N ASP A 397 -19.89 -13.76 15.71
CA ASP A 397 -18.74 -14.67 15.84
C ASP A 397 -17.50 -14.21 15.06
N MET A 398 -17.44 -12.96 14.61
CA MET A 398 -16.24 -12.38 13.99
C MET A 398 -15.48 -11.50 14.98
N THR A 399 -14.16 -11.56 14.98
CA THR A 399 -13.32 -10.74 15.84
C THR A 399 -12.36 -9.89 15.01
N ALA A 400 -12.34 -8.59 15.26
CA ALA A 400 -11.30 -7.71 14.72
C ALA A 400 -9.98 -7.95 15.46
N VAL A 401 -8.91 -8.24 14.70
CA VAL A 401 -7.59 -8.61 15.23
C VAL A 401 -6.53 -7.54 14.99
N ASN A 402 -6.59 -6.84 13.86
CA ASN A 402 -5.69 -5.73 13.55
C ASN A 402 -6.49 -4.63 12.86
N ALA A 403 -6.01 -3.39 12.88
CA ALA A 403 -6.52 -2.32 12.03
C ALA A 403 -5.39 -1.43 11.56
N TYR A 404 -5.58 -0.75 10.43
CA TYR A 404 -4.56 0.08 9.80
C TYR A 404 -5.16 1.35 9.19
N GLN A 405 -4.37 2.42 9.18
CA GLN A 405 -4.66 3.68 8.52
C GLN A 405 -3.47 4.13 7.69
N ARG A 406 -3.74 4.61 6.48
CA ARG A 406 -2.76 5.24 5.61
C ARG A 406 -2.62 6.72 5.96
N SER A 407 -1.39 7.14 6.25
CA SER A 407 -1.08 8.55 6.55
C SER A 407 -1.14 9.43 5.31
N SER A 408 -1.06 10.75 5.51
CA SER A 408 -0.92 11.73 4.43
C SER A 408 0.31 11.54 3.54
N ARG A 409 1.31 10.77 3.98
CA ARG A 409 2.51 10.40 3.20
C ARG A 409 2.42 9.00 2.58
N ASP A 410 1.21 8.44 2.47
CA ASP A 410 0.93 7.11 1.92
C ASP A 410 1.53 5.93 2.69
N GLN A 411 2.07 6.14 3.89
CA GLN A 411 2.55 5.07 4.75
C GLN A 411 1.40 4.43 5.52
N LEU A 412 1.28 3.12 5.45
CA LEU A 412 0.34 2.36 6.26
C LEU A 412 0.84 2.32 7.72
N LYS A 413 -0.04 2.62 8.68
CA LYS A 413 0.25 2.62 10.11
C LYS A 413 -0.76 1.77 10.86
N ALA A 414 -0.30 0.93 11.79
CA ALA A 414 -1.16 0.12 12.65
C ALA A 414 -1.97 1.01 13.60
N LEU A 415 -3.24 0.65 13.78
CA LEU A 415 -4.19 1.29 14.66
C LEU A 415 -4.41 0.43 15.90
N SER A 416 -4.58 1.08 17.05
CA SER A 416 -5.00 0.39 18.25
C SER A 416 -6.49 0.06 18.20
N LEU A 417 -6.79 -1.18 18.58
CA LEU A 417 -8.15 -1.67 18.78
C LEU A 417 -8.67 -1.39 20.19
N GLN A 418 -7.79 -1.03 21.15
CA GLN A 418 -8.17 -0.68 22.52
C GLN A 418 -8.07 0.82 22.85
N ALA A 419 -7.14 1.55 22.21
CA ALA A 419 -6.85 2.94 22.50
C ALA A 419 -7.67 3.87 21.61
N ALA A 420 -8.77 4.35 22.18
CA ALA A 420 -9.15 5.74 22.01
C ALA A 420 -9.29 6.30 23.43
N GLY A 421 -8.28 6.98 23.93
CA GLY A 421 -8.23 7.48 25.30
C GLY A 421 -7.28 8.66 25.39
N GLY A 422 -7.69 9.72 26.07
CA GLY A 422 -6.97 10.99 26.06
C GLY A 422 -7.50 11.97 25.01
N GLN A 423 -6.64 12.42 24.09
CA GLN A 423 -6.88 13.56 23.18
C GLN A 423 -7.53 13.22 21.81
N SER A 424 -7.80 11.95 21.47
CA SER A 424 -8.62 11.57 20.28
C SER A 424 -9.61 10.45 20.60
N VAL A 425 -10.79 10.46 19.95
CA VAL A 425 -11.71 9.30 19.86
C VAL A 425 -11.37 8.44 18.65
N TRP A 426 -10.50 8.96 17.78
CA TRP A 426 -9.96 8.24 16.65
C TRP A 426 -8.69 7.50 17.02
N PRO A 427 -8.47 6.31 16.46
CA PRO A 427 -7.14 5.74 16.38
C PRO A 427 -6.37 6.49 15.28
N VAL A 428 -5.92 7.71 15.52
CA VAL A 428 -5.08 8.44 14.56
C VAL A 428 -3.65 8.52 15.05
N THR A 429 -2.74 8.66 14.11
CA THR A 429 -1.33 8.83 14.44
C THR A 429 -1.08 10.23 14.98
N GLN A 430 -0.08 10.43 15.84
CA GLN A 430 0.22 11.76 16.42
C GLN A 430 0.41 12.85 15.34
N GLU A 431 0.93 12.49 14.17
CA GLU A 431 1.11 13.41 13.04
C GLU A 431 -0.23 13.92 12.47
N ASP A 432 -1.27 13.07 12.46
CA ASP A 432 -2.58 13.41 11.90
C ASP A 432 -3.53 13.99 12.97
N MET A 433 -3.19 13.89 14.26
CA MET A 433 -3.99 14.46 15.35
C MET A 433 -4.22 15.97 15.21
N ALA A 434 -3.24 16.71 14.68
CA ALA A 434 -3.36 18.16 14.48
C ALA A 434 -4.40 18.53 13.39
N GLN A 435 -4.81 17.57 12.56
CA GLN A 435 -5.77 17.80 11.47
C GLN A 435 -7.21 17.51 11.89
N LEU A 436 -7.41 16.93 13.07
CA LEU A 436 -8.74 16.57 13.56
C LEU A 436 -9.52 17.78 14.06
N ASN A 437 -10.84 17.72 13.93
CA ASN A 437 -11.72 18.71 14.56
C ASN A 437 -11.69 18.56 16.10
N PRO A 438 -12.03 19.61 16.85
CA PRO A 438 -12.21 19.50 18.30
C PRO A 438 -13.31 18.50 18.65
N PHE A 439 -13.25 17.95 19.86
CA PHE A 439 -14.33 17.11 20.36
C PHE A 439 -15.59 17.90 20.67
N VAL A 440 -16.72 17.25 20.46
CA VAL A 440 -17.99 17.59 21.09
C VAL A 440 -18.28 16.56 22.16
N THR A 441 -18.72 17.00 23.34
CA THR A 441 -19.13 16.11 24.43
C THR A 441 -20.60 16.29 24.74
N ALA A 442 -21.31 15.20 24.99
CA ALA A 442 -22.70 15.22 25.42
C ALA A 442 -22.90 14.24 26.59
N ARG A 443 -23.94 14.47 27.39
CA ARG A 443 -24.48 13.49 28.35
C ARG A 443 -25.92 13.25 27.99
N LEU A 444 -26.25 12.00 27.65
CA LEU A 444 -27.60 11.58 27.34
C LEU A 444 -28.22 11.01 28.61
N ARG A 445 -29.43 11.45 28.94
CA ARG A 445 -30.21 10.92 30.05
C ARG A 445 -31.26 9.97 29.51
N GLN A 446 -31.28 8.76 30.05
CA GLN A 446 -32.25 7.71 29.73
C GLN A 446 -33.55 7.92 30.53
N ALA A 447 -34.62 7.22 30.13
CA ALA A 447 -35.93 7.32 30.77
C ALA A 447 -35.91 6.89 32.25
N ASP A 448 -35.03 5.96 32.61
CA ASP A 448 -34.81 5.47 33.99
C ASP A 448 -33.92 6.40 34.84
N GLY A 449 -33.42 7.49 34.27
CA GLY A 449 -32.53 8.45 34.92
C GLY A 449 -31.04 8.13 34.81
N ALA A 450 -30.65 7.00 34.24
CA ALA A 450 -29.26 6.69 33.96
C ALA A 450 -28.66 7.66 32.93
N THR A 451 -27.34 7.84 32.98
CA THR A 451 -26.63 8.74 32.07
C THR A 451 -25.58 8.01 31.26
N LEU A 452 -25.49 8.34 29.97
CA LEU A 452 -24.45 7.88 29.07
C LEU A 452 -23.68 9.10 28.55
N GLY A 453 -22.37 9.12 28.79
CA GLY A 453 -21.45 10.11 28.24
C GLY A 453 -21.12 9.78 26.79
N LEU A 454 -21.04 10.80 25.94
CA LEU A 454 -20.63 10.72 24.55
C LEU A 454 -19.51 11.73 24.30
N ARG A 455 -18.43 11.28 23.67
CA ARG A 455 -17.46 12.13 22.97
C ARG A 455 -17.56 11.86 21.47
N ALA A 456 -17.65 12.90 20.66
CA ALA A 456 -17.77 12.81 19.21
C ALA A 456 -16.71 13.69 18.53
N GLN A 457 -16.17 13.21 17.41
CA GLN A 457 -15.17 13.93 16.61
C GLN A 457 -15.36 13.62 15.12
N LEU A 458 -15.15 14.62 14.27
CA LEU A 458 -15.09 14.43 12.81
C LEU A 458 -13.63 14.42 12.35
N ALA A 459 -13.28 13.47 11.48
CA ALA A 459 -11.93 13.39 10.92
C ALA A 459 -11.57 14.62 10.07
N SER A 460 -12.53 15.18 9.34
CA SER A 460 -12.39 16.42 8.57
C SER A 460 -13.72 17.16 8.55
N SER A 461 -13.66 18.50 8.57
CA SER A 461 -14.84 19.37 8.37
C SER A 461 -15.12 19.65 6.89
N ALA A 462 -14.15 19.38 6.01
CA ALA A 462 -14.30 19.49 4.57
C ALA A 462 -14.55 18.12 3.93
N ALA A 463 -15.60 18.03 3.12
CA ALA A 463 -15.98 16.87 2.33
C ALA A 463 -16.50 17.30 0.95
N TRP A 464 -16.63 16.35 0.04
CA TRP A 464 -17.10 16.55 -1.33
C TRP A 464 -18.12 15.47 -1.70
N PRO A 465 -18.98 15.71 -2.70
CA PRO A 465 -19.93 14.73 -3.22
C PRO A 465 -19.33 13.33 -3.39
N GLY A 466 -20.03 12.31 -2.90
CA GLY A 466 -19.62 10.90 -2.94
C GLY A 466 -18.56 10.48 -1.91
N LYS A 467 -17.97 11.42 -1.16
CA LYS A 467 -16.97 11.11 -0.13
C LYS A 467 -17.62 10.57 1.14
N ALA A 468 -17.01 9.58 1.79
CA ALA A 468 -17.34 9.21 3.15
C ALA A 468 -16.80 10.24 4.16
N ILE A 469 -17.66 10.67 5.08
CA ILE A 469 -17.30 11.40 6.30
C ILE A 469 -17.18 10.38 7.43
N ASP A 470 -15.98 10.26 7.97
CA ASP A 470 -15.74 9.49 9.18
C ASP A 470 -16.19 10.29 10.41
N VAL A 471 -17.10 9.69 11.20
CA VAL A 471 -17.57 10.16 12.50
C VAL A 471 -17.14 9.20 13.61
N GLY A 472 -16.35 9.69 14.55
CA GLY A 472 -15.77 8.91 15.64
C GLY A 472 -16.51 9.23 16.91
N LEU A 473 -17.05 8.21 17.55
CA LEU A 473 -17.84 8.30 18.77
C LEU A 473 -17.20 7.46 19.86
N GLN A 474 -17.33 7.91 21.09
CA GLN A 474 -16.90 7.19 22.27
C GLN A 474 -17.95 7.33 23.35
N TRP A 475 -18.56 6.20 23.68
CA TRP A 475 -19.54 6.06 24.73
C TRP A 475 -18.84 5.72 26.03
N GLN A 476 -19.18 6.41 27.12
CA GLN A 476 -18.47 6.31 28.40
C GLN A 476 -19.37 6.76 29.56
N ASP A 477 -18.82 6.78 30.78
CA ASP A 477 -19.48 7.31 31.98
C ASP A 477 -20.81 6.61 32.33
N ALA A 478 -20.97 5.34 31.92
CA ALA A 478 -22.12 4.49 32.26
C ALA A 478 -21.64 3.15 32.79
N ALA A 479 -22.37 2.60 33.79
CA ALA A 479 -22.07 1.29 34.36
C ALA A 479 -22.44 0.13 33.42
N ALA A 480 -23.41 0.34 32.53
CA ALA A 480 -23.86 -0.62 31.53
C ALA A 480 -24.39 0.10 30.28
N TRP A 481 -24.44 -0.60 29.16
CA TRP A 481 -25.13 -0.12 27.97
C TRP A 481 -26.66 -0.24 28.17
N PRO A 482 -27.47 0.77 27.80
CA PRO A 482 -28.92 0.67 27.88
C PRO A 482 -29.48 -0.50 27.05
N GLU A 483 -30.45 -1.20 27.62
CA GLU A 483 -31.20 -2.23 26.90
C GLU A 483 -32.06 -1.59 25.79
N GLN A 484 -32.21 -2.30 24.67
CA GLN A 484 -33.12 -1.90 23.56
C GLN A 484 -32.87 -0.49 23.02
N VAL A 485 -31.60 -0.05 23.00
CA VAL A 485 -31.23 1.24 22.42
C VAL A 485 -30.28 1.05 21.23
N SER A 486 -30.54 1.81 20.17
CA SER A 486 -29.66 1.95 19.02
C SER A 486 -29.13 3.37 18.89
N VAL A 487 -27.92 3.49 18.36
CA VAL A 487 -27.33 4.77 17.98
C VAL A 487 -27.90 5.19 16.64
N PHE A 488 -28.28 6.46 16.50
CA PHE A 488 -28.49 7.07 15.20
C PHE A 488 -27.39 8.08 14.90
N VAL A 489 -26.93 8.12 13.65
CA VAL A 489 -25.98 9.11 13.16
C VAL A 489 -26.43 9.59 11.79
N HIS A 490 -26.85 10.85 11.72
CA HIS A 490 -27.47 11.45 10.53
C HIS A 490 -26.65 12.61 10.00
N LEU A 491 -26.52 12.68 8.68
CA LEU A 491 -26.06 13.85 7.95
C LEU A 491 -27.29 14.67 7.54
N ARG A 492 -27.40 15.92 8.00
CA ARG A 492 -28.57 16.78 7.79
C ARG A 492 -28.24 18.04 6.98
N ARG A 493 -29.17 18.42 6.11
CA ARG A 493 -29.21 19.70 5.36
C ARG A 493 -30.59 20.31 5.52
N ALA A 494 -30.67 21.57 5.99
CA ALA A 494 -31.93 22.29 6.18
C ALA A 494 -33.01 21.45 6.90
N ASP A 495 -32.62 20.82 8.02
CA ASP A 495 -33.45 19.91 8.83
C ASP A 495 -33.92 18.60 8.15
N ALA A 496 -33.54 18.33 6.90
CA ALA A 496 -33.78 17.04 6.27
C ALA A 496 -32.62 16.06 6.54
N ASN A 497 -32.96 14.79 6.76
CA ASN A 497 -31.97 13.71 6.81
C ASN A 497 -31.57 13.33 5.39
N MET A 498 -30.29 13.45 5.09
CA MET A 498 -29.74 13.26 3.74
C MET A 498 -28.93 11.96 3.63
N ALA A 499 -28.27 11.55 4.71
CA ALA A 499 -27.62 10.26 4.84
C ALA A 499 -27.66 9.81 6.32
N GLN A 500 -27.57 8.50 6.57
CA GLN A 500 -27.64 7.94 7.92
C GLN A 500 -26.79 6.66 8.07
N ASN A 501 -26.35 6.38 9.30
CA ASN A 501 -25.64 5.16 9.66
C ASN A 501 -26.01 4.72 11.08
N ASP A 502 -27.18 4.08 11.19
CA ASP A 502 -27.82 3.78 12.47
C ASP A 502 -27.55 2.32 12.92
N GLY A 503 -27.84 2.03 14.19
CA GLY A 503 -27.77 0.71 14.80
C GLY A 503 -26.70 0.58 15.88
N GLN A 504 -26.36 -0.66 16.24
CA GLN A 504 -25.39 -0.96 17.29
C GLN A 504 -24.00 -0.34 17.03
N PRO A 505 -23.27 0.03 18.10
CA PRO A 505 -21.88 0.45 18.01
C PRO A 505 -21.03 -0.52 17.21
N ARG A 506 -20.10 0.05 16.43
CA ARG A 506 -19.22 -0.74 15.56
C ARG A 506 -17.83 -0.15 15.49
N TYR A 507 -16.84 -1.03 15.36
CA TYR A 507 -15.45 -0.64 15.25
C TYR A 507 -14.71 -1.75 14.50
N PHE A 508 -14.74 -1.68 13.17
CA PHE A 508 -14.36 -2.75 12.22
C PHE A 508 -15.23 -4.02 12.28
N VAL A 509 -15.91 -4.27 13.39
CA VAL A 509 -16.99 -5.25 13.58
C VAL A 509 -18.13 -4.60 14.36
N VAL A 510 -19.36 -5.12 14.21
CA VAL A 510 -20.46 -4.75 15.11
C VAL A 510 -20.30 -5.57 16.39
N TYR A 511 -20.30 -4.91 17.55
CA TYR A 511 -19.99 -5.57 18.82
C TYR A 511 -21.01 -5.20 19.91
N ALA A 512 -21.02 -5.96 21.01
CA ALA A 512 -21.85 -5.67 22.17
C ALA A 512 -21.19 -4.57 23.04
N PRO A 513 -21.71 -3.32 23.06
CA PRO A 513 -21.07 -2.23 23.78
C PRO A 513 -20.99 -2.41 25.29
N ALA A 514 -21.90 -3.20 25.88
CA ALA A 514 -21.88 -3.53 27.30
C ALA A 514 -20.56 -4.20 27.72
N GLU A 515 -20.01 -5.09 26.90
CA GLU A 515 -18.76 -5.79 27.22
C GLU A 515 -17.57 -4.84 27.20
N GLN A 516 -17.50 -3.93 26.22
CA GLN A 516 -16.43 -2.94 26.14
C GLN A 516 -16.53 -1.92 27.28
N LEU A 517 -17.74 -1.48 27.64
CA LEU A 517 -17.95 -0.59 28.78
C LEU A 517 -17.52 -1.26 30.09
N ALA A 518 -17.90 -2.53 30.32
CA ALA A 518 -17.50 -3.26 31.51
C ALA A 518 -15.98 -3.49 31.59
N ALA A 519 -15.35 -3.84 30.46
CA ALA A 519 -13.93 -4.16 30.43
C ALA A 519 -13.00 -2.93 30.40
N LYS A 520 -13.42 -1.84 29.75
CA LYS A 520 -12.55 -0.68 29.43
C LYS A 520 -13.10 0.66 29.93
N GLY A 521 -14.30 0.70 30.49
CA GLY A 521 -15.00 1.93 30.88
C GLY A 521 -15.47 2.78 29.69
N ARG A 522 -15.33 2.28 28.46
CA ARG A 522 -15.69 2.98 27.22
C ARG A 522 -15.99 2.01 26.07
N ALA A 523 -16.80 2.46 25.12
CA ALA A 523 -17.11 1.75 23.88
C ALA A 523 -16.85 2.68 22.67
N ASN A 524 -15.95 2.28 21.77
CA ASN A 524 -15.56 3.04 20.58
C ASN A 524 -16.51 2.75 19.41
N ASP A 525 -16.98 3.77 18.73
CA ASP A 525 -17.99 3.62 17.68
C ASP A 525 -17.63 4.47 16.46
N TRP A 526 -17.39 3.81 15.32
CA TRP A 526 -16.98 4.42 14.07
C TRP A 526 -18.14 4.38 13.08
N ARG A 527 -18.54 5.56 12.60
CA ARG A 527 -19.59 5.71 11.59
C ARG A 527 -19.06 6.37 10.34
N GLN A 528 -19.63 5.97 9.20
CA GLN A 528 -19.34 6.58 7.91
C GLN A 528 -20.63 7.07 7.29
N LEU A 529 -20.66 8.35 6.90
CA LEU A 529 -21.76 8.99 6.20
C LEU A 529 -21.31 9.39 4.80
N ILE A 530 -22.00 8.92 3.76
CA ILE A 530 -21.68 9.32 2.38
C ILE A 530 -22.30 10.70 2.11
N VAL A 531 -21.48 11.64 1.63
CA VAL A 531 -21.97 12.95 1.16
C VAL A 531 -22.78 12.74 -0.11
N PRO A 532 -24.04 13.19 -0.17
CA PRO A 532 -24.86 13.09 -1.37
C PRO A 532 -24.24 13.76 -2.60
N ASP A 533 -24.51 13.22 -3.78
CA ASP A 533 -23.96 13.73 -5.04
C ASP A 533 -24.44 15.15 -5.39
N ASP A 534 -25.55 15.60 -4.80
CA ASP A 534 -26.15 16.92 -5.00
C ASP A 534 -25.63 18.00 -4.05
N ALA A 535 -24.63 17.69 -3.21
CA ALA A 535 -24.03 18.66 -2.31
C ALA A 535 -23.29 19.77 -3.07
N GLN A 536 -23.50 21.03 -2.66
CA GLN A 536 -22.93 22.20 -3.34
C GLN A 536 -21.77 22.82 -2.56
N PHE A 537 -20.86 23.47 -3.28
CA PHE A 537 -19.73 24.17 -2.68
C PHE A 537 -20.20 25.30 -1.76
N GLY A 538 -19.65 25.35 -0.55
CA GLY A 538 -19.96 26.39 0.45
C GLY A 538 -21.18 26.09 1.33
N GLU A 539 -21.89 24.97 1.11
CA GLU A 539 -22.97 24.55 2.01
C GLU A 539 -22.44 24.13 3.39
N THR A 540 -23.26 24.37 4.42
CA THR A 540 -23.01 23.87 5.78
C THR A 540 -24.02 22.78 6.13
N TRP A 541 -23.50 21.65 6.56
CA TRP A 541 -24.26 20.45 6.90
C TRP A 541 -23.99 20.08 8.35
N GLN A 542 -24.91 19.38 8.99
CA GLN A 542 -24.80 18.98 10.38
C GLN A 542 -24.72 17.46 10.50
N VAL A 543 -23.79 16.97 11.32
CA VAL A 543 -23.81 15.58 11.79
C VAL A 543 -24.53 15.57 13.13
N VAL A 544 -25.64 14.83 13.20
CA VAL A 544 -26.45 14.67 14.41
C VAL A 544 -26.32 13.25 14.91
N VAL A 545 -26.03 13.11 16.19
CA VAL A 545 -25.84 11.83 16.87
C VAL A 545 -26.79 11.75 18.05
N GLY A 546 -27.39 10.58 18.26
CA GLY A 546 -28.19 10.33 19.44
C GLY A 546 -28.54 8.86 19.61
N LEU A 547 -29.53 8.62 20.45
CA LEU A 547 -30.03 7.29 20.79
C LEU A 547 -31.54 7.25 20.55
N TYR A 548 -32.05 6.08 20.17
CA TYR A 548 -33.47 5.81 20.05
C TYR A 548 -33.79 4.40 20.54
N ASP A 549 -34.99 4.22 21.06
CA ASP A 549 -35.51 2.93 21.51
C ASP A 549 -35.79 2.05 20.28
N THR A 550 -35.34 0.79 20.34
CA THR A 550 -35.44 -0.20 19.23
C THR A 550 -36.68 -1.05 19.28
#